data_AF-A0A8B8AHB7-F1
#
_entry.id   AF-A0A8B8AHB7-F1
#
_cell.length_a   1.000
_cell.length_b   1.000
_cell.length_c   1.000
_cell.angle_alpha   90.00
_cell.angle_beta   90.00
_cell.angle_gamma   90.00
#
_symmetry.space_group_name_H-M   'P 1'
#
loop_
_entity.id
_entity.type
_entity.pdbx_description
1 polymer ?
#
loop_
_entity_poly.entity_id
_entity_poly.type
_entity_poly.pdbx_seq_one_letter_code
_entity_poly.pdbx_strand_id
1 'polypeptide(L)'
;MHGECTKIRKPFISSWYNMSVNGTSPLVIAHQFNEIPVKVDVQVKLLNGQHEYVLPGLGSVPKDDDLPGDYGGVAYSYNITHVMLFVPVKELGISEGSGRVATSGGISYNGPFTVSETTCQVRIRAWKFSDWPKPDFSLINPLTISTEFPYKQVPHCLGVYPDMVTVQLILSDGTVSEGLGTASITVNHDGSDVGVSICGTIFGFDDTAITLWAPSKNNDFVACYRDGWGHSVDITATQATVRINAWVLTPTNFAETHSFAFSKNSLMTGTISLSQNIDLDSHLVILEVKDNTPYTRRVFYGAGSDISFILAVFGEMVQIP
;
A
#
# COMPACT_ATOMS: atom_id res chain seq x y z
N MET A 1 -21.62 30.07 9.99
CA MET A 1 -20.49 30.64 9.23
C MET A 1 -19.71 29.49 8.63
N HIS A 2 -19.45 29.59 7.33
CA HIS A 2 -18.58 28.79 6.47
C HIS A 2 -18.94 27.33 6.19
N GLY A 3 -19.26 27.11 4.90
CA GLY A 3 -19.68 25.85 4.31
C GLY A 3 -18.61 24.77 4.43
N GLU A 4 -19.08 23.61 4.89
CA GLU A 4 -18.30 22.40 4.97
C GLU A 4 -17.80 22.02 3.58
N CYS A 5 -16.49 21.82 3.47
CA CYS A 5 -15.84 21.36 2.27
C CYS A 5 -16.24 19.89 2.07
N THR A 6 -17.32 19.63 1.34
CA THR A 6 -17.83 18.28 1.07
C THR A 6 -17.02 17.52 0.01
N LYS A 7 -15.95 18.12 -0.53
CA LYS A 7 -15.13 17.53 -1.60
C LYS A 7 -13.66 17.47 -1.19
N ILE A 8 -13.03 16.34 -1.49
CA ILE A 8 -11.59 16.14 -1.36
C ILE A 8 -10.88 17.14 -2.28
N ARG A 9 -9.92 17.89 -1.75
CA ARG A 9 -9.13 18.88 -2.49
C ARG A 9 -8.05 18.20 -3.32
N LYS A 10 -7.53 18.93 -4.30
CA LYS A 10 -6.43 18.45 -5.14
C LYS A 10 -5.19 18.16 -4.27
N PRO A 11 -4.49 17.04 -4.51
CA PRO A 11 -3.26 16.73 -3.80
C PRO A 11 -2.11 17.65 -4.23
N PHE A 12 -1.04 17.63 -3.43
CA PHE A 12 0.30 17.87 -3.96
C PHE A 12 0.64 16.76 -4.98
N ILE A 13 1.18 17.12 -6.14
CA ILE A 13 1.61 16.16 -7.16
C ILE A 13 3.06 16.47 -7.53
N SER A 14 3.94 15.47 -7.45
CA SER A 14 5.32 15.61 -7.90
C SER A 14 5.46 15.44 -9.42
N SER A 15 6.60 15.84 -9.97
CA SER A 15 7.03 15.35 -11.28
C SER A 15 7.21 13.82 -11.27
N TRP A 16 7.26 13.23 -12.47
CA TRP A 16 7.72 11.86 -12.65
C TRP A 16 9.24 11.78 -12.51
N TYR A 17 9.72 10.77 -11.78
CA TYR A 17 11.13 10.46 -11.57
C TYR A 17 11.44 9.06 -12.07
N ASN A 18 12.59 8.86 -12.69
CA ASN A 18 13.03 7.52 -13.05
C ASN A 18 13.65 6.82 -11.83
N MET A 19 13.27 5.56 -11.60
CA MET A 19 13.89 4.69 -10.61
C MET A 19 14.23 3.34 -11.24
N SER A 20 15.25 2.68 -10.71
CA SER A 20 15.69 1.36 -11.15
C SER A 20 16.14 0.53 -9.96
N VAL A 21 16.04 -0.80 -10.08
CA VAL A 21 16.71 -1.73 -9.17
C VAL A 21 18.20 -1.38 -9.10
N ASN A 22 18.80 -1.42 -7.91
CA ASN A 22 20.18 -0.97 -7.64
C ASN A 22 20.47 0.51 -7.96
N GLY A 23 19.42 1.31 -8.14
CA GLY A 23 19.52 2.75 -8.32
C GLY A 23 19.50 3.50 -6.98
N THR A 24 19.23 4.81 -7.04
CA THR A 24 19.04 5.63 -5.83
C THR A 24 17.86 5.14 -5.00
N SER A 25 18.13 4.72 -3.77
CA SER A 25 17.15 4.21 -2.81
C SER A 25 17.59 4.57 -1.38
N PRO A 26 16.85 5.41 -0.63
CA PRO A 26 15.60 6.04 -1.02
C PRO A 26 15.76 7.22 -1.99
N LEU A 27 14.79 7.40 -2.90
CA LEU A 27 14.54 8.68 -3.56
C LEU A 27 13.68 9.54 -2.63
N VAL A 28 14.13 10.76 -2.33
CA VAL A 28 13.43 11.68 -1.41
C VAL A 28 12.73 12.80 -2.18
N ILE A 29 11.42 12.96 -1.97
CA ILE A 29 10.59 13.98 -2.62
C ILE A 29 9.90 14.83 -1.55
N ALA A 30 10.20 16.12 -1.52
CA ALA A 30 9.61 17.05 -0.55
C ALA A 30 8.20 17.50 -0.96
N HIS A 31 7.25 17.51 -0.02
CA HIS A 31 5.87 17.99 -0.22
C HIS A 31 5.57 19.31 0.50
N GLN A 32 6.47 19.79 1.36
CA GLN A 32 6.42 21.13 2.01
C GLN A 32 5.16 21.36 2.87
N PHE A 33 4.54 20.31 3.41
CA PHE A 33 3.32 20.47 4.20
C PHE A 33 3.59 20.95 5.62
N ASN A 34 4.75 20.61 6.20
CA ASN A 34 5.09 20.78 7.61
C ASN A 34 4.09 20.10 8.56
N GLU A 35 3.42 19.07 8.06
CA GLU A 35 2.50 18.19 8.78
C GLU A 35 2.52 16.82 8.08
N ILE A 36 2.17 15.77 8.81
CA ILE A 36 2.07 14.41 8.26
C ILE A 36 0.90 14.40 7.27
N PRO A 37 1.11 14.08 5.98
CA PRO A 37 0.02 13.86 5.04
C PRO A 37 -0.98 12.84 5.60
N VAL A 38 -2.29 13.04 5.40
CA VAL A 38 -3.30 12.05 5.84
C VAL A 38 -3.33 10.82 4.92
N LYS A 39 -2.91 11.00 3.67
CA LYS A 39 -2.75 9.95 2.66
C LYS A 39 -1.61 10.30 1.72
N VAL A 40 -0.77 9.31 1.40
CA VAL A 40 0.17 9.36 0.28
C VAL A 40 -0.22 8.28 -0.73
N ASP A 41 -0.26 8.65 -2.01
CA ASP A 41 -0.44 7.74 -3.13
C ASP A 41 0.83 7.76 -4.00
N VAL A 42 1.48 6.60 -4.10
CA VAL A 42 2.66 6.43 -4.95
C VAL A 42 2.21 5.76 -6.23
N GLN A 43 2.49 6.41 -7.35
CA GLN A 43 2.13 5.91 -8.68
C GLN A 43 3.39 5.43 -9.39
N VAL A 44 3.41 4.15 -9.75
CA VAL A 44 4.49 3.48 -10.47
C VAL A 44 4.04 3.25 -11.90
N LYS A 45 4.62 4.00 -12.83
CA LYS A 45 4.31 3.93 -14.24
C LYS A 45 5.28 3.02 -14.97
N LEU A 46 4.70 2.12 -15.75
CA LEU A 46 5.38 1.18 -16.64
C LEU A 46 4.93 1.40 -18.08
N LEU A 47 5.81 1.04 -19.02
CA LEU A 47 5.51 1.03 -20.44
C LEU A 47 5.51 -0.42 -20.93
N ASN A 48 4.42 -0.83 -21.59
CA ASN A 48 4.40 -2.08 -22.33
C ASN A 48 3.89 -1.81 -23.75
N GLY A 49 4.85 -1.80 -24.69
CA GLY A 49 4.62 -1.35 -26.06
C GLY A 49 4.27 0.14 -26.11
N GLN A 50 3.09 0.47 -26.62
CA GLN A 50 2.56 1.83 -26.70
C GLN A 50 1.65 2.21 -25.52
N HIS A 51 1.40 1.28 -24.59
CA HIS A 51 0.48 1.51 -23.47
C HIS A 51 1.23 1.84 -22.18
N GLU A 52 0.73 2.84 -21.47
CA GLU A 52 1.16 3.16 -20.12
C GLU A 52 0.25 2.45 -19.10
N TYR A 53 0.87 1.91 -18.05
CA TYR A 53 0.17 1.30 -16.93
C TYR A 53 0.66 1.93 -15.63
N VAL A 54 -0.27 2.31 -14.75
CA VAL A 54 0.04 2.90 -13.44
C VAL A 54 -0.38 1.93 -12.34
N LEU A 55 0.60 1.51 -11.54
CA LEU A 55 0.45 0.61 -10.41
C LEU A 55 0.62 1.40 -9.09
N PRO A 56 -0.11 1.07 -8.02
CA PRO A 56 0.16 1.65 -6.71
C PRO A 56 1.51 1.18 -6.15
N GLY A 57 2.22 2.05 -5.44
CA GLY A 57 3.34 1.65 -4.58
C GLY A 57 2.86 0.87 -3.35
N LEU A 58 3.77 0.19 -2.67
CA LEU A 58 3.49 -0.55 -1.44
C LEU A 58 3.94 0.22 -0.19
N GLY A 59 3.15 0.17 0.88
CA GLY A 59 3.47 0.77 2.18
C GLY A 59 4.48 -0.07 2.98
N SER A 60 4.02 -0.61 4.11
CA SER A 60 4.88 -1.24 5.13
C SER A 60 5.31 -2.69 4.90
N VAL A 61 4.86 -3.34 3.81
CA VAL A 61 4.97 -4.81 3.61
C VAL A 61 5.91 -5.21 2.45
N PRO A 62 7.18 -4.76 2.39
CA PRO A 62 8.12 -5.30 1.41
C PRO A 62 8.36 -6.80 1.65
N LYS A 63 8.72 -7.53 0.59
CA LYS A 63 9.21 -8.92 0.69
C LYS A 63 10.72 -8.92 0.93
N ASP A 64 11.18 -9.79 1.81
CA ASP A 64 12.59 -10.06 2.06
C ASP A 64 13.30 -10.66 0.82
N ASP A 65 14.55 -10.26 0.56
CA ASP A 65 15.33 -10.69 -0.59
C ASP A 65 16.11 -12.00 -0.40
N ASP A 66 16.16 -12.51 0.84
CA ASP A 66 16.73 -13.83 1.15
C ASP A 66 15.76 -14.97 0.77
N LEU A 67 14.52 -14.66 0.37
CA LEU A 67 13.55 -15.63 -0.11
C LEU A 67 13.65 -15.80 -1.65
N PRO A 68 13.58 -17.04 -2.17
CA PRO A 68 13.68 -17.28 -3.60
C PRO A 68 12.55 -16.58 -4.40
N GLY A 69 12.86 -16.30 -5.66
CA GLY A 69 11.96 -15.68 -6.63
C GLY A 69 12.07 -14.16 -6.71
N ASP A 70 11.21 -13.53 -7.50
CA ASP A 70 11.20 -12.08 -7.58
C ASP A 70 10.73 -11.46 -6.24
N TYR A 71 11.27 -10.29 -5.92
CA TYR A 71 10.84 -9.43 -4.81
C TYR A 71 10.89 -7.98 -5.28
N GLY A 72 10.00 -7.13 -4.78
CA GLY A 72 10.19 -5.70 -4.93
C GLY A 72 8.92 -4.86 -5.00
N GLY A 73 8.80 -4.09 -6.08
CA GLY A 73 7.87 -2.96 -6.19
C GLY A 73 8.53 -1.63 -5.80
N VAL A 74 7.71 -0.59 -5.65
CA VAL A 74 8.17 0.70 -5.09
C VAL A 74 7.52 0.88 -3.73
N ALA A 75 8.33 0.75 -2.68
CA ALA A 75 7.87 0.94 -1.32
C ALA A 75 8.01 2.39 -0.86
N TYR A 76 7.25 2.82 0.14
CA TYR A 76 7.34 4.20 0.61
C TYR A 76 7.06 4.40 2.08
N SER A 77 7.72 5.42 2.62
CA SER A 77 7.43 6.01 3.92
C SER A 77 7.55 7.52 3.84
N TYR A 78 6.99 8.24 4.82
CA TYR A 78 6.94 9.70 4.76
C TYR A 78 6.94 10.32 6.15
N ASN A 79 7.14 11.62 6.21
CA ASN A 79 7.04 12.38 7.46
C ASN A 79 6.40 13.75 7.18
N ILE A 80 6.67 14.72 8.06
CA ILE A 80 6.10 16.07 7.94
C ILE A 80 6.64 16.89 6.76
N THR A 81 7.76 16.47 6.15
CA THR A 81 8.48 17.26 5.12
C THR A 81 8.59 16.57 3.77
N HIS A 82 8.73 15.25 3.74
CA HIS A 82 9.00 14.50 2.51
C HIS A 82 8.44 13.08 2.53
N VAL A 83 8.39 12.50 1.33
CA VAL A 83 8.18 11.06 1.08
C VAL A 83 9.51 10.46 0.63
N MET A 84 9.84 9.30 1.17
CA MET A 84 10.95 8.43 0.77
C MET A 84 10.39 7.27 -0.04
N LEU A 85 10.95 7.05 -1.23
CA LEU A 85 10.60 5.94 -2.11
C LEU A 85 11.76 4.95 -2.16
N PHE A 86 11.47 3.69 -1.88
CA PHE A 86 12.43 2.60 -1.82
C PHE A 86 12.20 1.65 -3.00
N VAL A 87 13.30 1.25 -3.62
CA VAL A 87 13.35 0.17 -4.61
C VAL A 87 14.33 -0.90 -4.15
N PRO A 88 14.21 -2.13 -4.66
CA PRO A 88 15.18 -3.19 -4.40
C PRO A 88 16.61 -2.77 -4.72
N VAL A 89 17.49 -3.09 -3.80
CA VAL A 89 18.93 -2.96 -3.92
C VAL A 89 19.53 -4.33 -3.67
N LYS A 90 20.41 -4.80 -4.54
CA LYS A 90 21.12 -6.05 -4.34
C LYS A 90 22.22 -5.79 -3.33
N GLU A 91 22.09 -6.33 -2.13
CA GLU A 91 23.20 -6.36 -1.20
C GLU A 91 24.27 -7.35 -1.68
N LEU A 92 25.53 -7.05 -1.36
CA LEU A 92 26.66 -7.93 -1.63
C LEU A 92 26.63 -9.08 -0.60
N GLY A 93 25.78 -10.10 -0.84
CA GLY A 93 25.53 -11.19 0.10
C GLY A 93 24.74 -12.37 -0.49
N ILE A 94 24.13 -13.17 0.40
CA ILE A 94 23.37 -14.41 0.13
C ILE A 94 21.92 -14.08 -0.29
N SER A 95 21.74 -13.12 -1.19
CA SER A 95 20.40 -12.80 -1.73
C SER A 95 19.98 -13.91 -2.70
N GLU A 96 18.92 -14.65 -2.37
CA GLU A 96 18.30 -15.66 -3.25
C GLU A 96 17.27 -15.03 -4.21
N GLY A 97 16.83 -13.82 -3.90
CA GLY A 97 15.79 -13.09 -4.61
C GLY A 97 16.29 -12.31 -5.83
N SER A 98 15.35 -11.98 -6.71
CA SER A 98 15.58 -11.13 -7.88
C SER A 98 14.79 -9.82 -7.76
N GLY A 99 15.48 -8.72 -7.51
CA GLY A 99 14.85 -7.41 -7.34
C GLY A 99 14.11 -6.93 -8.59
N ARG A 100 12.90 -6.40 -8.42
CA ARG A 100 12.04 -5.83 -9.47
C ARG A 100 11.36 -4.55 -8.99
N VAL A 101 11.19 -3.56 -9.86
CA VAL A 101 10.36 -2.39 -9.53
C VAL A 101 8.87 -2.65 -9.75
N ALA A 102 8.55 -3.70 -10.52
CA ALA A 102 7.19 -4.22 -10.59
C ALA A 102 7.16 -5.70 -10.98
N THR A 103 6.25 -6.46 -10.36
CA THR A 103 5.98 -7.86 -10.71
C THR A 103 4.47 -8.12 -10.79
N SER A 104 4.03 -8.84 -11.81
CA SER A 104 2.64 -9.32 -11.94
C SER A 104 2.56 -10.40 -13.01
N GLY A 105 1.62 -11.34 -12.87
CA GLY A 105 1.40 -12.42 -13.84
C GLY A 105 2.27 -13.67 -13.59
N GLY A 106 2.61 -14.38 -14.66
CA GLY A 106 3.39 -15.61 -14.61
C GLY A 106 2.56 -16.89 -14.44
N ILE A 107 3.15 -17.94 -13.84
CA ILE A 107 2.49 -19.25 -13.67
C ILE A 107 1.33 -19.18 -12.67
N SER A 108 1.43 -18.29 -11.69
CA SER A 108 0.50 -18.21 -10.54
C SER A 108 -0.61 -17.17 -10.70
N TYR A 109 -0.45 -16.19 -11.61
CA TYR A 109 -1.41 -15.11 -11.84
C TYR A 109 -1.66 -14.94 -13.34
N ASN A 110 -2.94 -14.84 -13.73
CA ASN A 110 -3.34 -14.49 -15.08
C ASN A 110 -3.75 -13.02 -15.12
N GLY A 111 -3.35 -12.30 -16.16
CA GLY A 111 -3.66 -10.89 -16.37
C GLY A 111 -3.51 -10.51 -17.85
N PRO A 112 -3.80 -9.24 -18.21
CA PRO A 112 -3.72 -8.79 -19.61
C PRO A 112 -2.29 -8.84 -20.17
N PHE A 113 -1.27 -8.85 -19.31
CA PHE A 113 0.13 -9.10 -19.64
C PHE A 113 0.91 -9.51 -18.39
N THR A 114 2.16 -9.96 -18.58
CA THR A 114 3.10 -10.26 -17.48
C THR A 114 4.05 -9.07 -17.29
N VAL A 115 4.31 -8.73 -16.02
CA VAL A 115 5.20 -7.64 -15.60
C VAL A 115 6.38 -8.25 -14.83
N SER A 116 7.60 -7.94 -15.24
CA SER A 116 8.81 -8.24 -14.48
C SER A 116 9.86 -7.18 -14.83
N GLU A 117 9.66 -5.98 -14.29
CA GLU A 117 10.41 -4.79 -14.70
C GLU A 117 11.51 -4.44 -13.69
N THR A 118 12.61 -3.88 -14.19
CA THR A 118 13.73 -3.40 -13.38
C THR A 118 13.88 -1.88 -13.39
N THR A 119 13.09 -1.19 -14.22
CA THR A 119 13.06 0.28 -14.33
C THR A 119 11.62 0.77 -14.41
N CYS A 120 11.33 1.91 -13.79
CA CYS A 120 10.00 2.53 -13.83
C CYS A 120 10.09 4.06 -13.77
N GLN A 121 8.96 4.72 -13.99
CA GLN A 121 8.78 6.11 -13.57
C GLN A 121 7.87 6.15 -12.34
N VAL A 122 8.19 6.98 -11.36
CA VAL A 122 7.40 7.15 -10.14
C VAL A 122 6.98 8.58 -9.96
N ARG A 123 5.81 8.80 -9.37
CA ARG A 123 5.44 10.09 -8.78
C ARG A 123 4.66 9.88 -7.50
N ILE A 124 4.62 10.93 -6.68
CA ILE A 124 3.81 10.93 -5.46
C ILE A 124 2.64 11.90 -5.60
N ARG A 125 1.53 11.53 -4.99
CA ARG A 125 0.43 12.41 -4.64
C ARG A 125 0.24 12.39 -3.14
N ALA A 126 0.05 13.55 -2.52
CA ALA A 126 -0.11 13.64 -1.07
C ALA A 126 -1.21 14.62 -0.71
N TRP A 127 -1.99 14.28 0.31
CA TRP A 127 -3.07 15.11 0.85
C TRP A 127 -2.80 15.45 2.31
N LYS A 128 -3.03 16.70 2.69
CA LYS A 128 -3.09 17.12 4.09
C LYS A 128 -4.38 16.63 4.72
N PHE A 129 -4.44 16.62 6.05
CA PHE A 129 -5.69 16.34 6.74
C PHE A 129 -6.81 17.32 6.34
N SER A 130 -6.47 18.61 6.18
CA SER A 130 -7.42 19.66 5.76
C SER A 130 -7.89 19.57 4.31
N ASP A 131 -7.28 18.69 3.50
CA ASP A 131 -7.70 18.47 2.12
C ASP A 131 -8.85 17.47 2.02
N TRP A 132 -9.13 16.74 3.10
CA TRP A 132 -10.24 15.80 3.18
C TRP A 132 -11.41 16.43 3.94
N PRO A 133 -12.66 15.99 3.68
CA PRO A 133 -13.75 16.25 4.59
C PRO A 133 -13.40 15.69 5.98
N LYS A 134 -14.07 16.20 7.02
CA LYS A 134 -13.90 15.67 8.36
C LYS A 134 -14.22 14.15 8.34
N PRO A 135 -13.34 13.29 8.89
CA PRO A 135 -13.64 11.86 9.00
C PRO A 135 -14.82 11.61 9.93
N ASP A 136 -15.64 10.63 9.57
CA ASP A 136 -16.74 10.14 10.39
C ASP A 136 -16.23 9.36 11.60
N PHE A 137 -15.02 8.79 11.48
CA PHE A 137 -14.30 8.18 12.58
C PHE A 137 -12.83 8.59 12.56
N SER A 138 -12.32 9.05 13.71
CA SER A 138 -10.89 9.17 13.98
C SER A 138 -10.57 8.46 15.28
N LEU A 139 -9.49 7.70 15.30
CA LEU A 139 -8.96 7.13 16.54
C LEU A 139 -8.43 8.26 17.43
N ILE A 140 -9.12 8.52 18.55
CA ILE A 140 -8.81 9.62 19.47
C ILE A 140 -7.68 9.24 20.44
N ASN A 141 -7.70 8.00 20.94
CA ASN A 141 -6.73 7.53 21.92
C ASN A 141 -5.53 6.89 21.21
N PRO A 142 -4.28 7.19 21.64
CA PRO A 142 -3.10 6.53 21.11
C PRO A 142 -3.24 5.01 21.24
N LEU A 143 -3.06 4.32 20.12
CA LEU A 143 -2.99 2.87 20.04
C LEU A 143 -1.59 2.49 19.61
N THR A 144 -0.97 1.54 20.29
CA THR A 144 0.31 0.96 19.86
C THR A 144 0.07 -0.43 19.30
N ILE A 145 0.58 -0.68 18.10
CA ILE A 145 0.74 -2.02 17.54
C ILE A 145 2.21 -2.43 17.72
N SER A 146 2.47 -3.67 18.11
CA SER A 146 3.84 -4.19 18.27
C SER A 146 3.91 -5.67 17.91
N THR A 147 5.12 -6.19 17.73
CA THR A 147 5.34 -7.62 17.50
C THR A 147 4.94 -8.48 18.71
N GLU A 148 5.00 -7.92 19.93
CA GLU A 148 4.51 -8.57 21.16
C GLU A 148 2.98 -8.58 21.26
N PHE A 149 2.32 -7.53 20.73
CA PHE A 149 0.87 -7.38 20.72
C PHE A 149 0.37 -7.18 19.28
N PRO A 150 0.49 -8.21 18.44
CA PRO A 150 0.36 -8.11 16.98
C PRO A 150 -1.08 -7.97 16.50
N TYR A 151 -2.06 -7.97 17.39
CA TYR A 151 -3.47 -7.94 17.03
C TYR A 151 -4.16 -6.79 17.75
N LYS A 152 -4.87 -5.94 16.98
CA LYS A 152 -5.77 -4.92 17.53
C LYS A 152 -7.09 -4.92 16.75
N GLN A 153 -8.18 -4.68 17.48
CA GLN A 153 -9.49 -4.41 16.90
C GLN A 153 -9.98 -3.07 17.43
N VAL A 154 -10.38 -2.18 16.53
CA VAL A 154 -10.78 -0.81 16.81
C VAL A 154 -12.22 -0.63 16.34
N PRO A 155 -13.21 -0.62 17.25
CA PRO A 155 -14.59 -0.30 16.90
C PRO A 155 -14.69 1.12 16.34
N HIS A 156 -15.37 1.31 15.21
CA HIS A 156 -15.59 2.63 14.62
C HIS A 156 -17.04 3.12 14.74
N CYS A 157 -17.98 2.23 15.10
CA CYS A 157 -19.38 2.57 15.38
C CYS A 157 -20.14 3.29 14.24
N LEU A 158 -19.67 3.16 12.99
CA LEU A 158 -20.31 3.78 11.82
C LEU A 158 -21.58 3.02 11.39
N GLY A 159 -21.67 1.72 11.70
CA GLY A 159 -22.80 0.86 11.32
C GLY A 159 -22.88 0.57 9.81
N VAL A 160 -21.86 0.98 9.06
CA VAL A 160 -21.67 0.78 7.63
C VAL A 160 -20.19 0.56 7.35
N TYR A 161 -19.87 -0.05 6.22
CA TYR A 161 -18.49 -0.10 5.73
C TYR A 161 -18.02 1.32 5.41
N PRO A 162 -16.87 1.77 5.93
CA PRO A 162 -16.23 2.98 5.43
C PRO A 162 -15.91 2.89 3.93
N ASP A 163 -16.00 4.02 3.23
CA ASP A 163 -15.59 4.15 1.82
C ASP A 163 -14.09 4.47 1.67
N MET A 164 -13.48 5.01 2.73
CA MET A 164 -12.03 5.24 2.81
C MET A 164 -11.57 5.04 4.25
N VAL A 165 -10.40 4.41 4.41
CA VAL A 165 -9.71 4.19 5.68
C VAL A 165 -8.23 4.47 5.47
N THR A 166 -7.63 5.28 6.35
CA THR A 166 -6.18 5.39 6.43
C THR A 166 -5.69 4.82 7.75
N VAL A 167 -4.65 3.98 7.67
CA VAL A 167 -3.95 3.41 8.83
C VAL A 167 -2.47 3.80 8.72
N GLN A 168 -2.06 4.74 9.56
CA GLN A 168 -0.71 5.28 9.59
C GLN A 168 0.04 4.73 10.80
N LEU A 169 1.18 4.08 10.56
CA LEU A 169 2.10 3.60 11.58
C LEU A 169 3.17 4.66 11.80
N ILE A 170 3.03 5.43 12.87
CA ILE A 170 3.97 6.49 13.24
C ILE A 170 5.08 5.87 14.10
N LEU A 171 6.28 5.86 13.55
CA LEU A 171 7.49 5.32 14.16
C LEU A 171 8.08 6.30 15.17
N SER A 172 9.05 5.85 15.97
CA SER A 172 9.64 6.65 17.06
C SER A 172 10.40 7.89 16.58
N ASP A 173 10.89 7.88 15.35
CA ASP A 173 11.58 9.00 14.69
C ASP A 173 10.62 9.99 13.99
N GLY A 174 9.31 9.71 14.02
CA GLY A 174 8.28 10.49 13.32
C GLY A 174 8.08 10.10 11.86
N THR A 175 8.81 9.11 11.35
CA THR A 175 8.54 8.50 10.05
C THR A 175 7.22 7.73 10.11
N VAL A 176 6.51 7.69 9.00
CA VAL A 176 5.22 7.06 8.84
C VAL A 176 5.31 6.02 7.74
N SER A 177 4.85 4.81 8.04
CA SER A 177 4.57 3.78 7.06
C SER A 177 3.08 3.47 7.03
N GLU A 178 2.52 3.11 5.87
CA GLU A 178 1.09 2.78 5.77
C GLU A 178 0.86 1.28 6.01
N GLY A 179 -0.15 0.98 6.84
CA GLY A 179 -0.71 -0.36 6.86
C GLY A 179 -1.35 -0.67 5.50
N LEU A 180 -1.20 -1.90 5.01
CA LEU A 180 -1.80 -2.33 3.73
C LEU A 180 -2.84 -3.43 3.94
N GLY A 181 -3.63 -3.75 2.91
CA GLY A 181 -4.58 -4.87 2.95
C GLY A 181 -3.98 -6.22 2.55
N THR A 182 -2.65 -6.33 2.38
CA THR A 182 -1.97 -7.53 1.87
C THR A 182 -0.67 -7.82 2.62
N ALA A 183 -0.25 -9.08 2.63
CA ALA A 183 1.07 -9.52 3.11
C ALA A 183 1.98 -9.88 1.93
N SER A 184 3.30 -9.73 2.08
CA SER A 184 4.31 -10.15 1.10
C SER A 184 4.86 -11.57 1.32
N ILE A 185 4.60 -12.19 2.48
CA ILE A 185 5.13 -13.51 2.85
C ILE A 185 4.00 -14.39 3.42
N THR A 186 3.90 -15.62 2.90
CA THR A 186 2.98 -16.67 3.38
C THR A 186 3.66 -17.85 4.03
N VAL A 187 4.99 -17.97 3.90
CA VAL A 187 5.73 -19.03 4.57
C VAL A 187 5.92 -18.66 6.02
N ASN A 188 5.53 -19.57 6.91
CA ASN A 188 6.00 -19.51 8.28
C ASN A 188 7.52 -19.69 8.25
N HIS A 189 8.30 -18.61 8.31
CA HIS A 189 9.69 -18.75 8.75
C HIS A 189 9.63 -19.19 10.21
N ASP A 190 10.31 -20.27 10.56
CA ASP A 190 10.17 -20.90 11.88
C ASP A 190 10.93 -20.15 12.98
N GLY A 191 11.38 -18.91 12.70
CA GLY A 191 12.24 -18.10 13.56
C GLY A 191 13.67 -18.65 13.67
N SER A 192 13.97 -19.78 13.02
CA SER A 192 15.33 -20.35 12.91
C SER A 192 15.95 -20.11 11.54
N ASP A 193 15.16 -19.67 10.55
CA ASP A 193 15.62 -19.13 9.28
C ASP A 193 16.39 -17.81 9.51
N VAL A 194 17.68 -17.93 9.81
CA VAL A 194 18.57 -16.79 10.01
C VAL A 194 18.62 -15.97 8.72
N GLY A 195 18.10 -14.74 8.76
CA GLY A 195 18.10 -13.79 7.64
C GLY A 195 16.70 -13.26 7.32
N VAL A 196 15.69 -14.13 7.35
CA VAL A 196 14.34 -13.79 6.88
C VAL A 196 13.53 -13.00 7.91
N SER A 197 12.95 -11.88 7.49
CA SER A 197 12.08 -11.02 8.29
C SER A 197 10.71 -10.81 7.61
N ILE A 198 9.61 -10.86 8.37
CA ILE A 198 8.31 -10.36 7.89
C ILE A 198 8.16 -8.91 8.31
N CYS A 199 7.77 -8.07 7.36
CA CYS A 199 7.57 -6.66 7.58
C CYS A 199 6.14 -6.23 7.31
N GLY A 200 5.67 -5.30 8.13
CA GLY A 200 4.50 -4.48 7.86
C GLY A 200 3.24 -4.91 8.56
N THR A 201 2.41 -3.94 8.89
CA THR A 201 1.10 -4.17 9.51
C THR A 201 0.03 -4.23 8.43
N ILE A 202 -0.81 -5.26 8.49
CA ILE A 202 -1.96 -5.45 7.62
C ILE A 202 -3.19 -4.92 8.33
N PHE A 203 -4.12 -4.34 7.58
CA PHE A 203 -5.43 -3.99 8.10
C PHE A 203 -6.57 -4.44 7.19
N GLY A 204 -7.74 -4.58 7.79
CA GLY A 204 -9.01 -4.79 7.11
C GLY A 204 -10.14 -4.26 7.97
N PHE A 205 -11.31 -4.05 7.39
CA PHE A 205 -12.42 -3.42 8.08
C PHE A 205 -13.76 -4.03 7.69
N ASP A 206 -14.73 -3.93 8.59
CA ASP A 206 -16.12 -4.30 8.32
C ASP A 206 -17.05 -3.12 8.64
N ASP A 207 -18.33 -3.39 8.86
CA ASP A 207 -19.33 -2.38 9.23
C ASP A 207 -19.28 -1.97 10.72
N THR A 208 -18.41 -2.61 11.51
CA THR A 208 -18.32 -2.41 12.96
C THR A 208 -16.93 -2.01 13.46
N ALA A 209 -15.86 -2.56 12.87
CA ALA A 209 -14.49 -2.40 13.35
C ALA A 209 -13.43 -2.39 12.25
N ILE A 210 -12.33 -1.71 12.55
CA ILE A 210 -11.06 -1.79 11.81
C ILE A 210 -10.15 -2.74 12.59
N THR A 211 -9.58 -3.72 11.91
CA THR A 211 -8.73 -4.76 12.50
C THR A 211 -7.31 -4.65 11.96
N LEU A 212 -6.32 -4.74 12.85
CA LEU A 212 -4.89 -4.67 12.54
C LEU A 212 -4.22 -6.00 12.90
N TRP A 213 -3.33 -6.45 12.02
CA TRP A 213 -2.43 -7.59 12.25
C TRP A 213 -1.01 -7.19 11.94
N ALA A 214 -0.12 -7.39 12.89
CA ALA A 214 1.32 -7.27 12.70
C ALA A 214 1.99 -8.64 12.77
N PRO A 215 3.20 -8.76 12.20
CA PRO A 215 4.09 -9.88 12.45
C PRO A 215 4.40 -10.05 13.94
N SER A 216 4.79 -11.25 14.37
CA SER A 216 4.92 -11.58 15.79
C SER A 216 6.08 -12.49 16.15
N LYS A 217 6.93 -12.85 15.18
CA LYS A 217 8.09 -13.69 15.43
C LYS A 217 9.32 -12.85 15.73
N ASN A 218 10.37 -13.51 16.18
CA ASN A 218 11.68 -12.90 16.35
C ASN A 218 12.17 -12.38 14.99
N ASN A 219 12.79 -11.18 15.00
CA ASN A 219 13.26 -10.47 13.81
C ASN A 219 12.16 -10.05 12.82
N ASP A 220 10.89 -10.07 13.23
CA ASP A 220 9.84 -9.42 12.46
C ASP A 220 9.67 -7.95 12.86
N PHE A 221 9.02 -7.17 11.99
CA PHE A 221 8.82 -5.74 12.19
C PHE A 221 7.40 -5.30 11.81
N VAL A 222 6.81 -4.40 12.62
CA VAL A 222 5.54 -3.76 12.27
C VAL A 222 5.65 -2.84 11.05
N ALA A 223 6.87 -2.40 10.74
CA ALA A 223 7.27 -1.73 9.50
C ALA A 223 8.79 -1.91 9.29
N CYS A 224 9.21 -2.21 8.06
CA CYS A 224 10.63 -2.18 7.73
C CYS A 224 10.93 -1.84 6.27
N TYR A 225 12.14 -1.34 6.01
CA TYR A 225 12.88 -1.42 4.74
C TYR A 225 14.34 -1.66 5.14
N ARG A 226 14.83 -2.87 4.92
CA ARG A 226 16.18 -3.38 5.22
C ARG A 226 16.41 -4.60 4.35
N ASP A 227 17.62 -5.15 4.30
CA ASP A 227 17.92 -6.43 3.64
C ASP A 227 17.36 -6.50 2.22
N GLY A 228 18.13 -5.98 1.27
CA GLY A 228 17.67 -5.89 -0.12
C GLY A 228 16.82 -4.65 -0.43
N TRP A 229 16.61 -3.76 0.55
CA TRP A 229 15.80 -2.54 0.43
C TRP A 229 16.51 -1.30 0.98
N GLY A 230 16.73 -0.28 0.13
CA GLY A 230 17.37 0.97 0.54
C GLY A 230 18.89 0.81 0.73
N HIS A 231 19.71 1.58 0.01
CA HIS A 231 21.17 1.42 0.08
C HIS A 231 21.81 1.99 1.37
N SER A 232 21.14 2.94 2.01
CA SER A 232 21.75 3.80 3.04
C SER A 232 20.83 4.17 4.19
N VAL A 233 19.60 3.66 4.18
CA VAL A 233 18.58 3.96 5.18
C VAL A 233 17.83 2.69 5.48
N ASP A 234 18.09 2.15 6.67
CA ASP A 234 17.28 1.08 7.24
C ASP A 234 16.14 1.70 8.04
N ILE A 235 14.93 1.26 7.77
CA ILE A 235 13.79 1.47 8.65
C ILE A 235 13.47 0.12 9.26
N THR A 236 13.47 0.05 10.59
CA THR A 236 13.02 -1.11 11.32
C THR A 236 12.26 -0.65 12.55
N ALA A 237 11.07 -1.22 12.75
CA ALA A 237 10.27 -0.91 13.92
C ALA A 237 9.55 -2.16 14.40
N THR A 238 9.74 -2.50 15.67
CA THR A 238 8.99 -3.57 16.35
C THR A 238 7.69 -3.06 16.98
N GLN A 239 7.47 -1.74 16.98
CA GLN A 239 6.25 -1.10 17.44
C GLN A 239 6.02 0.25 16.75
N ALA A 240 4.76 0.67 16.66
CA ALA A 240 4.37 1.96 16.11
C ALA A 240 3.13 2.53 16.80
N THR A 241 3.03 3.86 16.86
CA THR A 241 1.79 4.54 17.25
C THR A 241 0.87 4.58 16.03
N VAL A 242 -0.36 4.11 16.19
CA VAL A 242 -1.33 4.01 15.10
C VAL A 242 -2.21 5.25 15.08
N ARG A 243 -2.36 5.85 13.90
CA ARG A 243 -3.42 6.84 13.60
C ARG A 243 -4.37 6.24 12.58
N ILE A 244 -5.66 6.29 12.88
CA ILE A 244 -6.73 5.77 12.01
C ILE A 244 -7.73 6.88 11.73
N ASN A 245 -8.09 7.03 10.46
CA ASN A 245 -9.22 7.83 10.03
C ASN A 245 -10.07 7.01 9.06
N ALA A 246 -11.39 7.17 9.15
CA ALA A 246 -12.33 6.53 8.24
C ALA A 246 -13.45 7.49 7.84
N TRP A 247 -13.89 7.38 6.59
CA TRP A 247 -14.89 8.25 5.97
C TRP A 247 -16.01 7.43 5.36
N VAL A 248 -17.23 7.93 5.48
CA VAL A 248 -18.40 7.56 4.70
C VAL A 248 -18.66 8.72 3.75
N LEU A 249 -18.31 8.54 2.49
CA LEU A 249 -18.31 9.58 1.47
C LEU A 249 -19.70 9.74 0.86
N THR A 250 -20.02 10.97 0.45
CA THR A 250 -21.26 11.21 -0.27
C THR A 250 -21.16 10.69 -1.71
N PRO A 251 -22.27 10.33 -2.37
CA PRO A 251 -22.25 9.92 -3.78
C PRO A 251 -21.55 10.90 -4.72
N THR A 252 -21.49 12.19 -4.36
CA THR A 252 -20.81 13.23 -5.17
C THR A 252 -19.28 13.18 -5.11
N ASN A 253 -18.72 12.36 -4.21
CA ASN A 253 -17.29 12.12 -4.10
C ASN A 253 -16.82 10.96 -5.00
N PHE A 254 -17.76 10.17 -5.53
CA PHE A 254 -17.45 9.07 -6.42
C PHE A 254 -17.58 9.54 -7.87
N ALA A 255 -16.49 9.37 -8.62
CA ALA A 255 -16.56 9.49 -10.07
C ALA A 255 -17.26 8.25 -10.64
N GLU A 256 -16.83 7.06 -10.23
CA GLU A 256 -17.32 5.79 -10.74
C GLU A 256 -17.10 4.69 -9.69
N THR A 257 -17.94 3.64 -9.72
CA THR A 257 -17.81 2.48 -8.83
C THR A 257 -18.18 1.22 -9.58
N HIS A 258 -17.33 0.21 -9.50
CA HIS A 258 -17.54 -1.11 -10.10
C HIS A 258 -17.37 -2.19 -9.04
N SER A 259 -18.19 -3.23 -9.11
CA SER A 259 -18.08 -4.39 -8.22
C SER A 259 -18.45 -5.66 -8.96
N PHE A 260 -17.67 -6.71 -8.71
CA PHE A 260 -17.77 -8.00 -9.35
C PHE A 260 -17.33 -9.06 -8.36
N ALA A 261 -17.92 -10.25 -8.47
CA ALA A 261 -17.58 -11.38 -7.61
C ALA A 261 -16.61 -12.30 -8.34
N PHE A 262 -15.55 -12.71 -7.66
CA PHE A 262 -14.65 -13.75 -8.13
C PHE A 262 -14.82 -15.03 -7.32
N SER A 263 -14.59 -16.15 -7.99
CA SER A 263 -14.42 -17.43 -7.33
C SER A 263 -13.08 -18.01 -7.74
N LYS A 264 -12.46 -18.78 -6.84
CA LYS A 264 -11.25 -19.53 -7.19
C LYS A 264 -11.51 -20.35 -8.46
N ASN A 265 -10.62 -20.23 -9.45
CA ASN A 265 -10.72 -20.87 -10.77
C ASN A 265 -11.81 -20.32 -11.71
N SER A 266 -12.48 -19.21 -11.38
CA SER A 266 -13.37 -18.56 -12.35
C SER A 266 -12.56 -17.90 -13.46
N LEU A 267 -12.90 -18.19 -14.71
CA LEU A 267 -12.34 -17.51 -15.89
C LEU A 267 -13.00 -16.14 -16.02
N MET A 268 -12.44 -15.14 -15.34
CA MET A 268 -12.71 -13.75 -15.63
C MET A 268 -11.47 -13.18 -16.31
N THR A 269 -11.58 -12.96 -17.61
CA THR A 269 -10.66 -12.13 -18.39
C THR A 269 -11.40 -10.85 -18.69
N GLY A 270 -10.91 -9.72 -18.19
CA GLY A 270 -11.55 -8.45 -18.53
C GLY A 270 -10.77 -7.24 -18.06
N THR A 271 -10.75 -6.23 -18.92
CA THR A 271 -10.53 -4.83 -18.55
C THR A 271 -11.88 -4.27 -18.13
N ILE A 272 -11.93 -3.50 -17.04
CA ILE A 272 -13.16 -2.74 -16.72
C ILE A 272 -13.26 -1.55 -17.66
N SER A 273 -14.33 -1.53 -18.46
CA SER A 273 -14.68 -0.35 -19.25
C SER A 273 -15.23 0.73 -18.34
N LEU A 274 -14.50 1.84 -18.25
CA LEU A 274 -14.95 3.03 -17.52
C LEU A 274 -15.97 3.79 -18.38
N SER A 275 -17.04 4.25 -17.74
CA SER A 275 -18.11 5.02 -18.38
C SER A 275 -17.71 6.47 -18.65
N GLN A 276 -16.58 6.92 -18.10
CA GLN A 276 -15.99 8.22 -18.32
C GLN A 276 -14.46 8.17 -18.22
N ASN A 277 -13.80 9.23 -18.69
CA ASN A 277 -12.37 9.37 -18.52
C ASN A 277 -12.03 9.65 -17.05
N ILE A 278 -11.18 8.82 -16.47
CA ILE A 278 -10.63 9.02 -15.12
C ILE A 278 -9.28 9.72 -15.25
N ASP A 279 -9.19 10.93 -14.69
CA ASP A 279 -7.95 11.68 -14.61
C ASP A 279 -7.20 11.31 -13.32
N LEU A 280 -6.07 10.61 -13.45
CA LEU A 280 -5.23 10.18 -12.32
C LEU A 280 -4.50 11.32 -11.61
N ASP A 281 -4.62 12.58 -12.06
CA ASP A 281 -4.13 13.74 -11.31
C ASP A 281 -5.19 14.27 -10.33
N SER A 282 -6.48 14.02 -10.62
CA SER A 282 -7.61 14.53 -9.82
C SER A 282 -8.45 13.45 -9.15
N HIS A 283 -8.32 12.19 -9.56
CA HIS A 283 -9.08 11.05 -9.02
C HIS A 283 -8.16 10.07 -8.28
N LEU A 284 -8.64 9.58 -7.13
CA LEU A 284 -8.04 8.47 -6.41
C LEU A 284 -8.73 7.18 -6.84
N VAL A 285 -7.94 6.19 -7.24
CA VAL A 285 -8.44 4.84 -7.53
C VAL A 285 -8.17 3.99 -6.31
N ILE A 286 -9.22 3.42 -5.73
CA ILE A 286 -9.14 2.51 -4.59
C ILE A 286 -9.66 1.17 -5.08
N LEU A 287 -8.92 0.13 -4.75
CA LEU A 287 -9.32 -1.23 -5.00
C LEU A 287 -9.55 -1.92 -3.67
N GLU A 288 -10.70 -2.56 -3.57
CA GLU A 288 -11.13 -3.28 -2.38
C GLU A 288 -11.47 -4.72 -2.73
N VAL A 289 -11.13 -5.65 -1.84
CA VAL A 289 -11.71 -6.99 -1.86
C VAL A 289 -12.41 -7.28 -0.57
N LYS A 290 -13.62 -7.77 -0.76
CA LYS A 290 -14.51 -8.19 0.31
C LYS A 290 -14.54 -9.70 0.38
N ASP A 291 -14.25 -10.25 1.56
CA ASP A 291 -14.58 -11.64 1.86
C ASP A 291 -16.11 -11.77 1.94
N ASN A 292 -16.70 -12.51 1.00
CA ASN A 292 -18.14 -12.73 0.95
C ASN A 292 -18.59 -13.97 1.75
N THR A 293 -17.69 -14.60 2.50
CA THR A 293 -18.06 -15.67 3.45
C THR A 293 -18.75 -15.09 4.69
N PRO A 294 -19.64 -15.85 5.34
CA PRO A 294 -20.39 -15.36 6.50
C PRO A 294 -19.54 -15.12 7.76
N TYR A 295 -18.28 -15.54 7.76
CA TYR A 295 -17.45 -15.60 8.97
C TYR A 295 -16.65 -14.34 9.25
N THR A 296 -16.17 -13.63 8.22
CA THR A 296 -15.35 -12.43 8.44
C THR A 296 -15.96 -11.17 7.86
N ARG A 297 -16.60 -11.25 6.67
CA ARG A 297 -17.23 -10.10 5.97
C ARG A 297 -16.33 -8.87 5.85
N ARG A 298 -15.01 -9.03 5.96
CA ARG A 298 -14.04 -7.93 5.97
C ARG A 298 -13.70 -7.49 4.56
N VAL A 299 -13.37 -6.21 4.45
CA VAL A 299 -12.80 -5.56 3.28
C VAL A 299 -11.32 -5.31 3.53
N PHE A 300 -10.52 -5.56 2.51
CA PHE A 300 -9.08 -5.29 2.47
C PHE A 300 -8.77 -4.44 1.26
N TYR A 301 -7.79 -3.54 1.38
CA TYR A 301 -7.26 -2.82 0.23
C TYR A 301 -6.36 -3.72 -0.60
N GLY A 302 -6.51 -3.64 -1.92
CA GLY A 302 -5.61 -4.34 -2.82
C GLY A 302 -4.19 -3.76 -2.80
N ALA A 303 -3.24 -4.58 -3.22
CA ALA A 303 -1.84 -4.18 -3.34
C ALA A 303 -1.42 -4.08 -4.81
N GLY A 304 -0.48 -3.17 -5.04
CA GLY A 304 -0.08 -2.72 -6.37
C GLY A 304 1.15 -3.42 -6.92
N SER A 305 2.22 -2.63 -7.11
CA SER A 305 3.41 -2.91 -7.91
C SER A 305 4.22 -4.15 -7.54
N ASP A 306 3.95 -4.82 -6.42
CA ASP A 306 4.52 -6.14 -6.15
C ASP A 306 3.46 -7.08 -5.59
N ILE A 307 3.39 -8.26 -6.21
CA ILE A 307 2.50 -9.34 -5.85
C ILE A 307 3.35 -10.60 -5.82
N SER A 308 3.88 -10.93 -4.65
CA SER A 308 4.61 -12.16 -4.42
C SER A 308 3.87 -13.03 -3.39
N PHE A 309 3.55 -14.26 -3.80
CA PHE A 309 2.96 -15.38 -3.04
C PHE A 309 1.77 -15.08 -2.10
N ILE A 310 0.55 -15.10 -2.66
CA ILE A 310 -0.74 -15.47 -2.03
C ILE A 310 -1.14 -14.59 -0.81
N LEU A 311 -1.48 -13.34 -1.05
CA LEU A 311 -2.83 -12.79 -0.81
C LEU A 311 -2.91 -11.41 -1.49
N ALA A 312 -2.66 -11.38 -2.80
CA ALA A 312 -2.83 -10.15 -3.56
C ALA A 312 -4.24 -10.09 -4.11
N VAL A 313 -4.91 -9.03 -3.72
CA VAL A 313 -6.11 -8.56 -4.37
C VAL A 313 -5.66 -7.67 -5.52
N PHE A 314 -5.96 -8.16 -6.73
CA PHE A 314 -5.59 -7.69 -8.06
C PHE A 314 -5.54 -6.18 -8.25
N GLY A 315 -4.37 -5.54 -8.16
CA GLY A 315 -4.20 -4.19 -8.72
C GLY A 315 -4.62 -4.16 -10.20
N GLU A 316 -5.83 -3.69 -10.49
CA GLU A 316 -6.26 -3.46 -11.86
C GLU A 316 -5.54 -2.24 -12.40
N MET A 317 -4.94 -2.42 -13.57
CA MET A 317 -4.18 -1.39 -14.23
C MET A 317 -5.14 -0.48 -14.97
N VAL A 318 -5.13 0.81 -14.63
CA VAL A 318 -5.81 1.82 -15.44
C VAL A 318 -4.98 2.02 -16.70
N GLN A 319 -5.50 1.57 -17.84
CA GLN A 319 -4.96 1.92 -19.15
C GLN A 319 -5.36 3.36 -19.47
N ILE A 320 -4.37 4.25 -19.61
CA ILE A 320 -4.61 5.63 -20.04
C ILE A 320 -4.56 5.66 -21.58
N PRO A 321 -5.59 6.18 -22.27
CA PRO A 321 -5.62 6.26 -23.74
C PRO A 321 -4.61 7.25 -24.33
#